data_AF-A0A2N1TQ85-F1
#
_entry.id   AF-A0A2N1TQ85-F1
#
_cell.length_a   1.000
_cell.length_b   1.000
_cell.length_c   1.000
_cell.angle_alpha   90.00
_cell.angle_beta   90.00
_cell.angle_gamma   90.00
#
_symmetry.space_group_name_H-M   'P 1'
#
loop_
_entity.id
_entity.type
_entity.pdbx_description
1 polymer ?
#
loop_
_entity_poly.entity_id
_entity_poly.type
_entity_poly.pdbx_seq_one_letter_code
_entity_poly.pdbx_strand_id
1 'polypeptide(L)'
;MNISRIYICIVMLFAISCSGAREVQKRDNLGRVSAVSYYDGNALIRTEEFSYYGNSHNPWAIIYKKKKGLELKPYREEEYVFSNNNLERISFFVYRGGEKEKAGMIRYFYKSERTDRIEYYTYRKEQQQFFIFGLEQHFYNGDEMTSRRIIEFEFNGQTQKSMQIGQYVVYYEKGSISWMHSWIMNKKSKKIVEKKEFNSDLISNKVAFIEDFYMQRSRGK
;
A
#
# COMPACT_ATOMS: atom_id res chain seq x y z
N MET A 1 21.98 -7.31 47.03
CA MET A 1 23.04 -6.29 47.11
C MET A 1 24.31 -6.90 46.53
N ASN A 2 24.63 -6.60 45.27
CA ASN A 2 26.00 -6.54 44.80
C ASN A 2 26.04 -5.77 43.48
N ILE A 3 26.84 -4.72 43.55
CA ILE A 3 27.09 -3.69 42.55
C ILE A 3 28.10 -4.25 41.57
N SER A 4 27.89 -4.04 40.27
CA SER A 4 28.97 -3.75 39.31
C SER A 4 28.37 -3.21 38.01
N ARG A 5 28.32 -1.89 37.94
CA ARG A 5 28.18 -1.12 36.69
C ARG A 5 29.48 -1.27 35.91
N ILE A 6 29.42 -1.72 34.67
CA ILE A 6 30.49 -1.51 33.70
C ILE A 6 29.87 -0.80 32.50
N TYR A 7 30.11 0.51 32.46
CA TYR A 7 30.01 1.32 31.25
C TYR A 7 31.21 0.97 30.36
N ILE A 8 30.96 0.48 29.16
CA ILE A 8 31.94 0.53 28.08
C ILE A 8 31.31 1.34 26.95
N CYS A 9 31.62 2.63 26.97
CA CYS A 9 31.59 3.47 25.78
C CYS A 9 32.78 3.05 24.91
N ILE A 10 32.52 2.38 23.78
CA ILE A 10 33.46 2.35 22.67
C ILE A 10 32.87 3.20 21.56
N VAL A 11 33.35 4.44 21.52
CA VAL A 11 33.38 5.24 20.30
C VAL A 11 34.51 4.65 19.45
N MET A 12 34.17 4.03 18.33
CA MET A 12 35.10 3.90 17.22
C MET A 12 34.49 4.54 15.98
N LEU A 13 35.04 5.71 15.68
CA LEU A 13 35.03 6.35 14.37
C LEU A 13 35.72 5.40 13.38
N PHE A 14 34.95 4.83 12.47
CA PHE A 14 35.47 4.43 11.17
C PHE A 14 34.70 5.19 10.10
N ALA A 15 35.38 6.19 9.53
CA ALA A 15 35.07 6.73 8.23
C ALA A 15 35.32 5.62 7.20
N ILE A 16 34.26 4.95 6.79
CA ILE A 16 34.19 4.26 5.52
C ILE A 16 33.00 4.89 4.80
N SER A 17 33.33 5.78 3.86
CA SER A 17 32.42 6.33 2.87
C SER A 17 31.94 5.20 1.95
N CYS A 18 31.00 4.40 2.43
CA CYS A 18 30.00 3.83 1.55
C CYS A 18 28.88 4.86 1.47
N SER A 19 28.82 5.61 0.37
CA SER A 19 27.63 6.37 -0.03
C SER A 19 26.53 5.39 -0.44
N GLY A 20 26.05 4.63 0.54
CA GLY A 20 24.81 3.89 0.48
C GLY A 20 23.72 4.75 1.11
N ALA A 21 22.50 4.63 0.58
CA ALA A 21 21.34 5.23 1.23
C ALA A 21 21.29 4.74 2.69
N ARG A 22 21.34 5.67 3.64
CA ARG A 22 21.30 5.36 5.08
C ARG A 22 19.90 5.59 5.61
N GLU A 23 19.35 4.61 6.30
CA GLU A 23 18.11 4.71 7.05
C GLU A 23 18.39 4.87 8.54
N VAL A 24 17.72 5.82 9.20
CA VAL A 24 17.80 6.02 10.65
C VAL A 24 16.39 6.04 11.24
N GLN A 25 16.15 5.16 12.21
CA GLN A 25 14.86 5.06 12.91
C GLN A 25 14.94 5.75 14.27
N LYS A 26 13.90 6.52 14.58
CA LYS A 26 13.65 7.08 15.91
C LYS A 26 12.47 6.35 16.53
N ARG A 27 12.57 6.02 17.82
CA ARG A 27 11.51 5.38 18.60
C ARG A 27 10.95 6.33 19.65
N ASP A 28 9.69 6.14 19.99
CA ASP A 28 9.05 6.83 21.12
C ASP A 28 9.32 6.11 22.46
N ASN A 29 8.74 6.62 23.54
CA ASN A 29 8.92 6.08 24.90
C ASN A 29 8.30 4.68 25.10
N LEU A 30 7.46 4.23 24.17
CA LEU A 30 6.88 2.88 24.14
C LEU A 30 7.65 1.94 23.19
N GLY A 31 8.77 2.40 22.62
CA GLY A 31 9.58 1.62 21.68
C GLY A 31 9.01 1.52 20.27
N ARG A 32 7.92 2.22 19.95
CA ARG A 32 7.30 2.24 18.61
C ARG A 32 8.10 3.17 17.70
N VAL A 33 8.12 2.90 16.40
CA VAL A 33 8.81 3.76 15.42
C VAL A 33 8.04 5.08 15.31
N SER A 34 8.66 6.19 15.73
CA SER A 34 8.06 7.53 15.62
C SER A 34 8.46 8.25 14.33
N ALA A 35 9.65 7.95 13.81
CA ALA A 35 10.12 8.49 12.54
C ALA A 35 11.16 7.60 11.87
N VAL A 36 11.17 7.61 10.54
CA VAL A 36 12.24 7.04 9.71
C VAL A 36 12.83 8.15 8.84
N SER A 37 14.14 8.28 8.84
CA SER A 37 14.88 9.31 8.08
C SER A 37 15.79 8.65 7.05
N TYR A 38 15.71 9.10 5.81
CA TYR A 38 16.48 8.59 4.68
C TYR A 38 17.50 9.61 4.24
N TYR A 39 18.76 9.18 4.15
CA TYR A 39 19.88 10.02 3.77
C TYR A 39 20.52 9.53 2.48
N ASP A 40 20.92 10.48 1.64
CA ASP A 40 21.85 10.26 0.53
C ASP A 40 23.20 10.87 0.91
N GLY A 41 24.18 10.01 1.19
CA GLY A 41 25.39 10.39 1.92
C GLY A 41 25.03 11.01 3.29
N ASN A 42 25.39 12.27 3.49
CA ASN A 42 25.06 13.02 4.72
C ASN A 42 23.82 13.92 4.57
N ALA A 43 23.20 13.96 3.40
CA ALA A 43 22.05 14.81 3.15
C ALA A 43 20.74 14.08 3.46
N LEU A 44 19.95 14.61 4.40
CA LEU A 44 18.60 14.14 4.66
C LEU A 44 17.71 14.43 3.45
N ILE A 45 17.16 13.39 2.81
CA ILE A 45 16.34 13.53 1.58
C ILE A 45 14.85 13.29 1.81
N ARG A 46 14.49 12.45 2.79
CA ARG A 46 13.10 12.07 3.06
C ARG A 46 12.93 11.71 4.53
N THR A 47 11.74 11.99 5.07
CA THR A 47 11.31 11.46 6.37
C THR A 47 9.92 10.86 6.27
N GLU A 48 9.66 9.90 7.16
CA GLU A 48 8.36 9.31 7.43
C GLU A 48 8.09 9.52 8.90
N GLU A 49 6.98 10.18 9.23
CA GLU A 49 6.61 10.51 10.62
C GLU A 49 5.33 9.78 10.99
N PHE A 50 5.39 9.01 12.08
CA PHE A 50 4.34 8.09 12.49
C PHE A 50 3.58 8.64 13.69
N SER A 51 2.26 8.63 13.61
CA SER A 51 1.37 9.08 14.67
C SER A 51 0.56 7.92 15.23
N TYR A 52 0.38 7.90 16.56
CA TYR A 52 -0.31 6.84 17.29
C TYR A 52 -1.41 7.42 18.20
N TYR A 53 -2.49 6.65 18.41
CA TYR A 53 -3.50 6.96 19.43
C TYR A 53 -3.15 6.24 20.72
N GLY A 54 -2.93 7.00 21.80
CA GLY A 54 -2.61 6.47 23.12
C GLY A 54 -1.51 5.41 23.08
N ASN A 55 -1.82 4.22 23.63
CA ASN A 55 -0.90 3.09 23.73
C ASN A 55 -1.02 2.08 22.56
N SER A 56 -1.73 2.42 21.47
CA SER A 56 -1.84 1.55 20.29
C SER A 56 -0.47 1.23 19.68
N HIS A 57 -0.22 -0.01 19.30
CA HIS A 57 0.98 -0.39 18.52
C HIS A 57 0.83 -0.11 17.02
N ASN A 58 -0.40 0.14 16.56
CA ASN A 58 -0.71 0.45 15.17
C ASN A 58 -0.75 1.98 14.97
N PRO A 59 0.00 2.52 13.99
CA PRO A 59 -0.05 3.95 13.67
C PRO A 59 -1.40 4.30 13.04
N TRP A 60 -1.97 5.44 13.39
CA TRP A 60 -3.18 5.96 12.73
C TRP A 60 -2.85 6.86 11.54
N ALA A 61 -1.64 7.41 11.47
CA ALA A 61 -1.19 8.18 10.32
C ALA A 61 0.32 8.08 10.10
N ILE A 62 0.72 8.19 8.83
CA ILE A 62 2.12 8.36 8.41
C ILE A 62 2.19 9.56 7.45
N ILE A 63 3.00 10.56 7.81
CA ILE A 63 3.27 11.72 6.95
C ILE A 63 4.63 11.54 6.29
N TYR A 64 4.63 11.56 4.96
CA TYR A 64 5.83 11.47 4.14
C TYR A 64 6.27 12.88 3.74
N LYS A 65 7.49 13.25 4.13
CA LYS A 65 8.10 14.53 3.78
C LYS A 65 9.32 14.29 2.91
N LYS A 66 9.53 15.14 1.92
CA LYS A 66 10.73 15.11 1.06
C LYS A 66 11.39 16.47 1.03
N LYS A 67 12.71 16.47 0.81
CA LYS A 67 13.47 17.70 0.70
C LYS A 67 12.99 18.51 -0.51
N LYS A 68 12.65 19.78 -0.30
CA LYS A 68 12.33 20.76 -1.35
C LYS A 68 13.05 22.07 -1.00
N GLY A 69 14.20 22.29 -1.63
CA GLY A 69 15.13 23.35 -1.23
C GLY A 69 15.82 22.99 0.09
N LEU A 70 15.74 23.88 1.07
CA LEU A 70 16.33 23.69 2.40
C LEU A 70 15.39 23.01 3.41
N GLU A 71 14.10 22.86 3.07
CA GLU A 71 13.07 22.37 3.98
C GLU A 71 12.58 20.96 3.59
N LEU A 72 12.15 20.19 4.58
CA LEU A 72 11.34 19.00 4.37
C LEU A 72 9.87 19.40 4.27
N LYS A 73 9.24 19.15 3.11
CA LYS A 73 7.82 19.45 2.91
C LYS A 73 7.01 18.16 2.80
N PRO A 74 5.84 18.08 3.46
CA PRO A 74 4.89 17.00 3.22
C PRO A 74 4.56 16.89 1.73
N TYR A 75 4.48 15.66 1.23
CA TYR A 75 4.02 15.40 -0.14
C TYR A 75 2.97 14.28 -0.20
N ARG A 76 2.91 13.41 0.81
CA ARG A 76 1.92 12.36 0.95
C ARG A 76 1.60 12.14 2.42
N GLU A 77 0.38 11.74 2.71
CA GLU A 77 -0.03 11.22 4.01
C GLU A 77 -0.92 9.99 3.82
N GLU A 78 -0.76 9.03 4.71
CA GLU A 78 -1.57 7.82 4.78
C GLU A 78 -2.23 7.77 6.15
N GLU A 79 -3.55 7.66 6.19
CA GLU A 79 -4.33 7.49 7.43
C GLU A 79 -4.90 6.07 7.50
N TYR A 80 -4.85 5.47 8.68
CA TYR A 80 -5.17 4.07 8.90
C TYR A 80 -6.32 3.93 9.90
N VAL A 81 -7.25 3.03 9.59
CA VAL A 81 -8.35 2.64 10.49
C VAL A 81 -8.24 1.16 10.79
N PHE A 82 -8.22 0.84 12.07
CA PHE A 82 -8.18 -0.53 12.57
C PHE A 82 -9.41 -0.83 13.40
N SER A 83 -9.88 -2.07 13.33
CA SER A 83 -10.95 -2.62 14.16
C SER A 83 -10.56 -4.02 14.57
N ASN A 84 -10.63 -4.34 15.87
CA ASN A 84 -10.17 -5.63 16.42
C ASN A 84 -8.77 -6.02 15.92
N ASN A 85 -7.84 -5.06 15.88
CA ASN A 85 -6.48 -5.17 15.32
C ASN A 85 -6.35 -5.47 13.81
N ASN A 86 -7.47 -5.63 13.09
CA ASN A 86 -7.46 -5.76 11.63
C ASN A 86 -7.48 -4.39 10.96
N LEU A 87 -6.67 -4.21 9.92
CA LEU A 87 -6.65 -2.99 9.12
C LEU A 87 -7.90 -2.95 8.23
N GLU A 88 -8.82 -2.01 8.46
CA GLU A 88 -10.06 -1.90 7.67
C GLU A 88 -9.95 -0.88 6.53
N ARG A 89 -9.13 0.16 6.70
CA ARG A 89 -9.01 1.23 5.69
C ARG A 89 -7.64 1.90 5.73
N ILE A 90 -7.11 2.19 4.54
CA ILE A 90 -6.05 3.17 4.33
C ILE A 90 -6.63 4.31 3.49
N SER A 91 -6.56 5.54 3.96
CA SER A 91 -6.91 6.74 3.20
C SER A 91 -5.65 7.47 2.77
N PHE A 92 -5.54 7.76 1.47
CA PHE A 92 -4.37 8.39 0.88
C PHE A 92 -4.64 9.86 0.60
N PHE A 93 -3.67 10.69 0.95
CA PHE A 93 -3.67 12.12 0.70
C PHE A 93 -2.37 12.54 0.03
N VAL A 94 -2.45 13.56 -0.82
CA VAL A 94 -1.30 14.21 -1.45
C VAL A 94 -1.29 15.68 -1.08
N TYR A 95 -0.10 16.26 -0.93
CA TYR A 95 0.03 17.70 -0.69
C TYR A 95 0.33 18.43 -2.00
N ARG A 96 -0.54 19.37 -2.38
CA ARG A 96 -0.38 20.24 -3.56
C ARG A 96 -0.53 21.69 -3.13
N GLY A 97 0.45 22.53 -3.47
CA GLY A 97 0.43 23.94 -3.03
C GLY A 97 0.48 24.15 -1.51
N GLY A 98 0.81 23.12 -0.72
CA GLY A 98 0.74 23.16 0.75
C GLY A 98 -0.59 22.66 1.32
N GLU A 99 -1.60 22.41 0.49
CA GLU A 99 -2.90 21.90 0.90
C GLU A 99 -2.94 20.36 0.82
N LYS A 100 -3.58 19.74 1.82
CA LYS A 100 -3.84 18.30 1.87
C LYS A 100 -5.06 17.97 1.01
N GLU A 101 -4.86 17.22 -0.06
CA GLU A 101 -5.90 16.77 -0.98
C GLU A 101 -6.13 15.26 -0.87
N LYS A 102 -7.39 14.81 -0.94
CA LYS A 102 -7.73 13.38 -1.04
C LYS A 102 -7.22 12.80 -2.36
N ALA A 103 -6.57 11.64 -2.30
CA ALA A 103 -6.06 10.92 -3.47
C ALA A 103 -6.84 9.64 -3.77
N GLY A 104 -7.14 8.85 -2.74
CA GLY A 104 -7.82 7.57 -2.87
C GLY A 104 -7.92 6.85 -1.53
N MET A 105 -8.40 5.62 -1.55
CA MET A 105 -8.42 4.77 -0.36
C MET A 105 -8.40 3.29 -0.75
N ILE A 106 -8.01 2.44 0.20
CA ILE A 106 -8.18 0.99 0.13
C ILE A 106 -9.03 0.58 1.32
N ARG A 107 -10.01 -0.29 1.10
CA ARG A 107 -10.83 -0.89 2.15
C ARG A 107 -10.61 -2.40 2.17
N TYR A 108 -10.46 -2.94 3.37
CA TYR A 108 -10.33 -4.37 3.61
C TYR A 108 -11.56 -4.85 4.37
N PHE A 109 -12.08 -6.00 3.94
CA PHE A 109 -13.19 -6.67 4.58
C PHE A 109 -12.73 -8.07 4.95
N TYR A 110 -13.11 -8.50 6.14
CA TYR A 110 -12.68 -9.76 6.70
C TYR A 110 -13.87 -10.67 6.94
N LYS A 111 -13.66 -11.96 6.73
CA LYS A 111 -14.53 -13.03 7.21
C LYS A 111 -13.71 -13.85 8.19
N SER A 112 -14.07 -13.78 9.47
CA SER A 112 -13.22 -14.24 10.57
C SER A 112 -11.87 -13.47 10.57
N GLU A 113 -10.73 -14.16 10.59
CA GLU A 113 -9.39 -13.54 10.60
C GLU A 113 -8.78 -13.37 9.20
N ARG A 114 -9.53 -13.61 8.12
CA ARG A 114 -9.01 -13.59 6.75
C ARG A 114 -9.67 -12.52 5.91
N THR A 115 -8.88 -11.93 5.03
CA THR A 115 -9.35 -10.94 4.06
C THR A 115 -10.29 -11.61 3.06
N ASP A 116 -11.57 -11.29 3.14
CA ASP A 116 -12.60 -11.74 2.19
C ASP A 116 -12.59 -10.89 0.92
N ARG A 117 -12.41 -9.58 1.09
CA ARG A 117 -12.52 -8.61 0.00
C ARG A 117 -11.62 -7.40 0.20
N ILE A 118 -11.05 -6.87 -0.89
CA ILE A 118 -10.32 -5.61 -0.91
C ILE A 118 -10.92 -4.70 -1.99
N GLU A 119 -11.24 -3.47 -1.65
CA GLU A 119 -11.77 -2.47 -2.57
C GLU A 119 -10.79 -1.31 -2.74
N TYR A 120 -10.47 -0.97 -3.98
CA TYR A 120 -9.49 0.05 -4.34
C TYR A 120 -10.17 1.26 -4.97
N TYR A 121 -9.91 2.43 -4.40
CA TYR A 121 -10.57 3.68 -4.77
C TYR A 121 -9.58 4.76 -5.15
N THR A 122 -9.99 5.60 -6.11
CA THR A 122 -9.37 6.88 -6.43
C THR A 122 -10.36 8.01 -6.16
N TYR A 123 -9.87 9.17 -5.75
CA TYR A 123 -10.71 10.34 -5.49
C TYR A 123 -10.81 11.21 -6.75
N ARG A 124 -12.04 11.57 -7.13
CA ARG A 124 -12.30 12.45 -8.26
C ARG A 124 -12.68 13.85 -7.78
N LYS A 125 -11.71 14.76 -7.80
CA LYS A 125 -11.85 16.14 -7.29
C LYS A 125 -13.05 16.88 -7.89
N GLU A 126 -13.26 16.77 -9.20
CA GLU A 126 -14.37 17.41 -9.94
C GLU A 126 -15.76 17.02 -9.42
N GLN A 127 -15.89 15.78 -8.91
CA GLN A 127 -17.17 15.21 -8.48
C GLN A 127 -17.25 15.03 -6.96
N GLN A 128 -16.17 15.40 -6.26
CA GLN A 128 -16.00 15.24 -4.83
C GLN A 128 -16.34 13.83 -4.29
N GLN A 129 -16.10 12.79 -5.10
CA GLN A 129 -16.47 11.42 -4.76
C GLN A 129 -15.33 10.43 -4.99
N PHE A 130 -15.38 9.31 -4.26
CA PHE A 130 -14.51 8.17 -4.49
C PHE A 130 -15.08 7.26 -5.56
N PHE A 131 -14.20 6.78 -6.44
CA PHE A 131 -14.53 5.86 -7.50
C PHE A 131 -13.77 4.54 -7.30
N ILE A 132 -14.50 3.42 -7.25
CA ILE A 132 -13.89 2.09 -7.21
C ILE A 132 -13.31 1.76 -8.59
N PHE A 133 -12.03 1.45 -8.66
CA PHE A 133 -11.37 1.03 -9.90
C PHE A 133 -10.82 -0.40 -9.83
N GLY A 134 -10.74 -0.99 -8.64
CA GLY A 134 -10.25 -2.34 -8.42
C GLY A 134 -11.02 -3.02 -7.30
N LEU A 135 -11.26 -4.31 -7.46
CA LEU A 135 -11.89 -5.18 -6.46
C LEU A 135 -11.19 -6.52 -6.45
N GLU A 136 -10.76 -6.98 -5.28
CA GLU A 136 -10.28 -8.34 -5.07
C GLU A 136 -11.24 -9.08 -4.14
N GLN A 137 -11.56 -10.32 -4.49
CA GLN A 137 -12.36 -11.23 -3.69
C GLN A 137 -11.58 -12.52 -3.50
N HIS A 138 -11.49 -12.99 -2.27
CA HIS A 138 -10.78 -14.22 -1.92
C HIS A 138 -11.79 -15.30 -1.54
N PHE A 139 -11.58 -16.50 -2.07
CA PHE A 139 -12.41 -17.65 -1.79
C PHE A 139 -11.56 -18.72 -1.12
N TYR A 140 -12.11 -19.31 -0.07
CA TYR A 140 -11.42 -20.27 0.78
C TYR A 140 -12.21 -21.57 0.87
N ASN A 141 -11.48 -22.68 0.99
CA ASN A 141 -12.01 -23.97 1.43
C ASN A 141 -11.24 -24.40 2.68
N GLY A 142 -11.92 -24.40 3.83
CA GLY A 142 -11.24 -24.52 5.12
C GLY A 142 -10.21 -23.40 5.28
N ASP A 143 -8.94 -23.77 5.47
CA ASP A 143 -7.85 -22.84 5.72
C ASP A 143 -7.11 -22.35 4.47
N GLU A 144 -7.38 -22.97 3.33
CA GLU A 144 -6.66 -22.72 2.09
C GLU A 144 -7.46 -21.79 1.17
N MET A 145 -6.79 -20.76 0.66
CA MET A 145 -7.34 -19.95 -0.42
C MET A 145 -7.37 -20.81 -1.69
N THR A 146 -8.55 -21.01 -2.27
CA THR A 146 -8.75 -21.83 -3.47
C THR A 146 -8.80 -20.99 -4.73
N SER A 147 -9.31 -19.76 -4.62
CA SER A 147 -9.30 -18.84 -5.74
C SER A 147 -9.31 -17.38 -5.30
N ARG A 148 -8.85 -16.53 -6.20
CA ARG A 148 -8.94 -15.07 -6.10
C ARG A 148 -9.57 -14.54 -7.37
N ARG A 149 -10.58 -13.68 -7.22
CA ARG A 149 -11.16 -12.92 -8.33
C ARG A 149 -10.73 -11.47 -8.22
N ILE A 150 -10.16 -10.95 -9.30
CA ILE A 150 -9.75 -9.54 -9.41
C ILE A 150 -10.62 -8.91 -10.49
N ILE A 151 -11.25 -7.77 -10.21
CA ILE A 151 -12.12 -7.06 -11.15
C ILE A 151 -11.62 -5.62 -11.30
N GLU A 152 -11.45 -5.19 -12.56
CA GLU A 152 -11.00 -3.84 -12.88
C GLU A 152 -12.15 -3.00 -13.42
N PHE A 153 -12.26 -1.77 -12.95
CA PHE A 153 -13.27 -0.82 -13.37
C PHE A 153 -12.63 0.45 -13.94
N GLU A 154 -13.29 1.01 -14.96
CA GLU A 154 -13.04 2.35 -15.43
C GLU A 154 -14.28 3.22 -15.27
N PHE A 155 -14.03 4.51 -15.08
CA PHE A 155 -15.09 5.48 -15.00
C PHE A 155 -15.61 5.78 -16.40
N ASN A 156 -16.92 5.64 -16.59
CA ASN A 156 -17.57 6.06 -17.81
C ASN A 156 -18.00 7.53 -17.70
N GLY A 157 -17.32 8.41 -18.46
CA GLY A 157 -17.60 9.85 -18.52
C GLY A 157 -19.02 10.22 -18.96
N GLN A 158 -19.66 9.37 -19.75
CA GLN A 158 -21.01 9.64 -20.27
C GLN A 158 -22.08 9.25 -19.26
N THR A 159 -21.98 8.05 -18.68
CA THR A 159 -22.99 7.52 -17.75
C THR A 159 -22.74 7.89 -16.30
N GLN A 160 -21.56 8.45 -16.00
CA GLN A 160 -21.11 8.79 -14.66
C GLN A 160 -21.05 7.58 -13.72
N LYS A 161 -20.89 6.37 -14.27
CA LYS A 161 -20.90 5.09 -13.54
C LYS A 161 -19.59 4.32 -13.74
N SER A 162 -19.35 3.36 -12.83
CA SER A 162 -18.30 2.36 -12.99
C SER A 162 -18.66 1.36 -14.09
N MET A 163 -17.72 1.12 -14.99
CA MET A 163 -17.82 0.09 -16.02
C MET A 163 -16.72 -0.94 -15.78
N GLN A 164 -17.09 -2.21 -15.69
CA GLN A 164 -16.10 -3.29 -15.61
C GLN A 164 -15.37 -3.40 -16.95
N ILE A 165 -14.05 -3.37 -16.90
CA ILE A 165 -13.18 -3.46 -18.08
C ILE A 165 -12.31 -4.71 -18.08
N GLY A 166 -12.17 -5.38 -16.94
CA GLY A 166 -11.31 -6.53 -16.79
C GLY A 166 -11.73 -7.42 -15.64
N GLN A 167 -11.43 -8.71 -15.77
CA GLN A 167 -11.56 -9.68 -14.70
C GLN A 167 -10.45 -10.73 -14.82
N TYR A 168 -9.92 -11.15 -13.67
CA TYR A 168 -8.99 -12.26 -13.53
C TYR A 168 -9.54 -13.21 -12.49
N VAL A 169 -9.42 -14.51 -12.76
CA VAL A 169 -9.64 -15.58 -11.79
C VAL A 169 -8.33 -16.32 -11.67
N VAL A 170 -7.71 -16.25 -10.49
CA VAL A 170 -6.49 -16.97 -10.14
C VAL A 170 -6.90 -18.17 -9.29
N TYR A 171 -6.51 -19.36 -9.71
CA TYR A 171 -6.80 -20.60 -9.01
C TYR A 171 -5.55 -21.11 -8.29
N TYR A 172 -5.77 -21.64 -7.09
CA TYR A 172 -4.73 -22.18 -6.24
C TYR A 172 -4.99 -23.66 -5.97
N GLU A 173 -3.94 -24.46 -6.04
CA GLU A 173 -3.95 -25.86 -5.68
C GLU A 173 -2.88 -26.10 -4.62
N LYS A 174 -3.28 -26.59 -3.44
CA LYS A 174 -2.39 -26.83 -2.29
C LYS A 174 -1.53 -25.60 -1.95
N GLY A 175 -2.18 -24.43 -1.89
CA GLY A 175 -1.55 -23.14 -1.57
C GLY A 175 -0.68 -22.53 -2.67
N SER A 176 -0.55 -23.16 -3.85
CA SER A 176 0.28 -22.68 -4.95
C SER A 176 -0.56 -22.25 -6.16
N ILE A 177 -0.12 -21.23 -6.89
CA ILE A 177 -0.80 -20.78 -8.12
C ILE A 177 -0.77 -21.91 -9.15
N SER A 178 -1.94 -22.30 -9.64
CA SER A 178 -2.11 -23.36 -10.64
C SER A 178 -2.43 -22.78 -12.02
N TRP A 179 -3.41 -21.89 -12.12
CA TRP A 179 -3.74 -21.22 -13.38
C TRP A 179 -4.42 -19.88 -13.16
N MET A 180 -4.45 -19.05 -14.20
CA MET A 180 -5.21 -17.82 -14.25
C MET A 180 -6.05 -17.76 -15.53
N HIS A 181 -7.30 -17.32 -15.42
CA HIS A 181 -8.15 -17.01 -16.54
C HIS A 181 -8.52 -15.52 -16.50
N SER A 182 -8.30 -14.80 -17.59
CA SER A 182 -8.59 -13.37 -17.70
C SER A 182 -9.53 -13.04 -18.85
N TRP A 183 -10.42 -12.07 -18.62
CA TRP A 183 -11.29 -11.44 -19.61
C TRP A 183 -11.04 -9.94 -19.56
N ILE A 184 -10.42 -9.38 -20.59
CA ILE A 184 -10.02 -7.96 -20.60
C ILE A 184 -10.58 -7.28 -21.85
N MET A 185 -11.25 -6.14 -21.67
CA MET A 185 -11.73 -5.32 -22.76
C MET A 185 -10.55 -4.65 -23.49
N ASN A 186 -10.36 -5.01 -24.75
CA ASN A 186 -9.43 -4.31 -25.62
C ASN A 186 -10.02 -2.96 -26.03
N LYS A 187 -9.41 -1.87 -25.59
CA LYS A 187 -9.89 -0.51 -25.86
C LYS A 187 -9.94 -0.15 -27.35
N LYS A 188 -9.02 -0.67 -28.16
CA LYS A 188 -8.96 -0.39 -29.60
C LYS A 188 -10.05 -1.13 -30.36
N SER A 189 -10.21 -2.42 -30.10
CA SER A 189 -11.18 -3.26 -30.83
C SER A 189 -12.57 -3.29 -30.19
N LYS A 190 -12.72 -2.80 -28.95
CA LYS A 190 -13.92 -2.91 -28.12
C LYS A 190 -14.41 -4.36 -27.93
N LYS A 191 -13.51 -5.34 -28.08
CA LYS A 191 -13.79 -6.77 -27.86
C LYS A 191 -13.18 -7.24 -26.55
N ILE A 192 -13.80 -8.24 -25.95
CA ILE A 192 -13.22 -8.96 -24.81
C ILE A 192 -12.16 -9.92 -25.33
N VAL A 193 -10.96 -9.85 -24.75
CA VAL A 193 -9.87 -10.79 -24.98
C VAL A 193 -9.83 -11.75 -23.81
N GLU A 194 -9.95 -13.03 -24.13
CA GLU A 194 -9.90 -14.12 -23.15
C GLU A 194 -8.52 -14.78 -23.22
N LYS A 195 -7.90 -15.01 -22.07
CA LYS A 195 -6.62 -15.70 -21.98
C LYS A 195 -6.58 -16.60 -20.75
N LYS A 196 -6.19 -17.86 -20.95
CA LYS A 196 -5.84 -18.78 -19.87
C LYS A 196 -4.32 -18.95 -19.82
N GLU A 197 -3.75 -18.88 -18.63
CA GLU A 197 -2.32 -18.98 -18.34
C GLU A 197 -2.11 -20.06 -17.27
N PHE A 198 -1.05 -20.86 -17.42
CA PHE A 198 -0.70 -21.95 -16.51
C PHE A 198 0.71 -21.82 -15.94
N ASN A 199 1.52 -20.89 -16.45
CA ASN A 199 2.84 -20.63 -15.88
C ASN A 199 2.71 -19.82 -14.59
N SER A 200 3.01 -20.45 -13.45
CA SER A 200 2.89 -19.86 -12.10
C SER A 200 3.67 -18.56 -11.94
N ASP A 201 4.86 -18.46 -12.52
CA ASP A 201 5.72 -17.27 -12.37
C ASP A 201 5.15 -16.09 -13.16
N LEU A 202 4.67 -16.33 -14.38
CA LEU A 202 3.99 -15.30 -15.17
C LEU A 202 2.72 -14.80 -14.48
N ILE A 203 1.97 -15.70 -13.85
CA ILE A 203 0.76 -15.34 -13.10
C ILE A 203 1.13 -14.55 -11.85
N SER A 204 2.11 -15.00 -11.07
CA SER A 204 2.59 -14.31 -9.87
C SER A 204 3.05 -12.89 -10.17
N ASN A 205 3.88 -12.73 -11.21
CA ASN A 205 4.34 -11.42 -11.68
C ASN A 205 3.18 -10.53 -12.14
N LYS A 206 2.17 -11.12 -12.81
CA LYS A 206 0.99 -10.38 -13.26
C LYS A 206 0.13 -9.90 -12.08
N VAL A 207 -0.07 -10.75 -11.06
CA VAL A 207 -0.81 -10.39 -9.85
C VAL A 207 -0.08 -9.28 -9.09
N ALA A 208 1.22 -9.43 -8.85
CA ALA A 208 2.04 -8.41 -8.18
C ALA A 208 2.01 -7.06 -8.93
N PHE A 209 2.04 -7.09 -10.27
CA PHE A 209 1.88 -5.88 -11.09
C PHE A 209 0.52 -5.21 -10.89
N ILE A 210 -0.57 -5.99 -10.84
CA ILE A 210 -1.93 -5.46 -10.62
C ILE A 210 -2.03 -4.84 -9.22
N GLU A 211 -1.53 -5.54 -8.19
CA GLU A 211 -1.54 -5.06 -6.81
C GLU A 211 -0.74 -3.76 -6.65
N ASP A 212 0.47 -3.65 -7.23
CA ASP A 212 1.23 -2.41 -7.21
C ASP A 212 0.52 -1.30 -7.99
N PHE A 213 0.00 -1.60 -9.19
CA PHE A 213 -0.76 -0.62 -9.97
C PHE A 213 -1.95 -0.07 -9.17
N TYR A 214 -2.69 -0.93 -8.48
CA TYR A 214 -3.81 -0.51 -7.64
C TYR A 214 -3.37 0.32 -6.45
N MET A 215 -2.32 -0.09 -5.76
CA MET A 215 -1.74 0.68 -4.67
C MET A 215 -1.27 2.07 -5.12
N GLN A 216 -0.55 2.17 -6.24
CA GLN A 216 -0.08 3.47 -6.77
C GLN A 216 -1.24 4.36 -7.20
N ARG A 217 -2.26 3.78 -7.86
CA ARG A 217 -3.43 4.54 -8.30
C ARG A 217 -4.27 5.05 -7.12
N SER A 218 -4.44 4.26 -6.06
CA SER A 218 -5.07 4.73 -4.81
C SER A 218 -4.26 5.83 -4.12
N ARG A 219 -2.93 5.84 -4.30
CA ARG A 219 -2.04 6.93 -3.85
C ARG A 219 -2.09 8.18 -4.75
N GLY A 220 -2.89 8.17 -5.82
CA GLY A 220 -3.04 9.30 -6.74
C GLY A 220 -1.86 9.48 -7.71
N LYS A 221 -1.17 8.39 -8.05
CA LYS A 221 -0.16 8.35 -9.11
C LYS A 221 -0.70 7.79 -10.42
#